data_AF-A0A7V7DVK5-F1
#
_entry.id   AF-A0A7V7DVK5-F1
#
_cell.length_a   1.000
_cell.length_b   1.000
_cell.length_c   1.000
_cell.angle_alpha   90.00
_cell.angle_beta   90.00
_cell.angle_gamma   90.00
#
_symmetry.space_group_name_H-M   'P 1'
#
loop_
_entity.id
_entity.type
_entity.pdbx_description
1 polymer ?
#
loop_
_entity_poly.entity_id
_entity_poly.type
_entity_poly.pdbx_seq_one_letter_code
_entity_poly.pdbx_strand_id
1 'polypeptide(L)'
;MKCCSKKIPLSAPGKKADRDSVQRTEKLNAKRYTLYAKGAFSLVEVVAALVILAFVSSSVLVVFNRYMASAADSMLRMQAFEVARANMEELLTLDSVAESVEYGYSERYPDIEWQTAVETFYEPLTSRMWIQAICSTEYTDSENEVQTVELTHWLTDVTKSQLLQILEQQQDEIEQLAGQVIETLEEAAEYAGVDQQTIQQWIENGMLLTEEGSFPKGQLSLYMNSNGMPTAEDRVLQAKADAEIVKKAKEQAAQDKPSEQDKPRQTDKPREELIQGYTMKELEAMSLEELIKILFGNQ
;
A
#
# COMPACT_ATOMS: atom_id res chain seq x y z
N MET A 1 12.46 -32.68 37.98
CA MET A 1 12.99 -33.63 36.97
C MET A 1 13.84 -34.67 37.68
N LYS A 2 13.47 -35.96 37.59
CA LYS A 2 14.11 -37.06 38.32
C LYS A 2 15.30 -37.61 37.53
N CYS A 3 16.51 -37.44 38.04
CA CYS A 3 17.73 -38.07 37.53
C CYS A 3 17.78 -39.54 37.96
N CYS A 4 17.67 -40.47 37.00
CA CYS A 4 17.94 -41.88 37.23
C CYS A 4 19.41 -42.19 36.92
N SER A 5 20.24 -42.24 37.97
CA SER A 5 21.62 -42.72 37.92
C SER A 5 21.61 -44.25 37.99
N LYS A 6 21.91 -44.92 36.87
CA LYS A 6 21.94 -46.39 36.77
C LYS A 6 23.37 -46.88 37.05
N LYS A 7 23.60 -47.43 38.24
CA LYS A 7 24.85 -48.11 38.62
C LYS A 7 25.01 -49.41 37.82
N ILE A 8 26.13 -49.56 37.13
CA ILE A 8 26.56 -50.81 36.49
C ILE A 8 27.51 -51.53 37.46
N PRO A 9 27.28 -52.81 37.79
CA PRO A 9 28.20 -53.56 38.64
C PRO A 9 29.44 -53.99 37.84
N LEU A 10 30.62 -53.60 38.35
CA LEU A 10 31.89 -54.24 38.01
C LEU A 10 31.87 -55.68 38.52
N SER A 11 31.97 -56.63 37.59
CA SER A 11 32.31 -58.02 37.90
C SER A 11 33.42 -58.47 36.97
N ALA A 12 34.64 -58.50 37.51
CA ALA A 12 35.77 -59.18 36.93
C ALA A 12 35.84 -60.61 37.49
N PRO A 13 36.09 -61.61 36.63
CA PRO A 13 36.90 -62.74 37.05
C PRO A 13 38.13 -62.86 36.15
N GLY A 14 39.29 -62.73 36.79
CA GLY A 14 40.60 -63.01 36.20
C GLY A 14 40.66 -64.46 35.73
N LYS A 15 40.93 -64.63 34.42
CA LYS A 15 41.33 -65.91 33.85
C LYS A 15 42.85 -65.93 33.70
N LYS A 16 43.45 -66.96 34.30
CA LYS A 16 44.87 -67.26 34.20
C LYS A 16 45.25 -67.39 32.72
N ALA A 17 46.24 -66.59 32.32
CA ALA A 17 46.80 -66.59 30.98
C ALA A 17 47.51 -67.91 30.72
N ASP A 18 46.87 -68.75 29.93
CA ASP A 18 47.43 -69.96 29.33
C ASP A 18 48.47 -69.54 28.28
N ARG A 19 49.75 -69.84 28.52
CA ARG A 19 50.89 -69.37 27.70
C ARG A 19 50.85 -69.86 26.26
N ASP A 20 50.05 -70.89 25.97
CA ASP A 20 49.85 -71.42 24.61
C ASP A 20 48.77 -70.66 23.82
N SER A 21 47.96 -69.83 24.49
CA SER A 21 46.95 -68.98 23.85
C SER A 21 47.53 -67.73 23.19
N VAL A 22 48.67 -67.23 23.70
CA VAL A 22 49.32 -65.99 23.20
C VAL A 22 49.92 -66.20 21.80
N GLN A 23 50.55 -67.36 21.54
CA GLN A 23 51.11 -67.66 20.21
C GLN A 23 50.05 -67.99 19.15
N ARG A 24 48.85 -68.46 19.56
CA ARG A 24 47.70 -68.60 18.63
C ARG A 24 47.04 -67.26 18.32
N THR A 25 46.95 -66.33 19.28
CA THR A 25 46.40 -65.00 19.02
C THR A 25 47.30 -64.15 18.12
N GLU A 26 48.63 -64.29 18.19
CA GLU A 26 49.52 -63.57 17.27
C GLU A 26 49.42 -64.08 15.82
N LYS A 27 49.31 -65.41 15.62
CA LYS A 27 49.12 -66.00 14.28
C LYS A 27 47.71 -65.77 13.71
N LEU A 28 46.70 -65.58 14.55
CA LEU A 28 45.36 -65.18 14.13
C LEU A 28 45.25 -63.68 13.84
N ASN A 29 46.01 -62.84 14.54
CA ASN A 29 46.08 -61.40 14.26
C ASN A 29 46.83 -61.14 12.94
N ALA A 30 47.96 -61.80 12.68
CA ALA A 30 48.66 -61.69 11.38
C ALA A 30 47.81 -62.16 10.18
N LYS A 31 46.94 -63.15 10.35
CA LYS A 31 45.99 -63.60 9.31
C LYS A 31 44.75 -62.71 9.16
N ARG A 32 44.42 -61.87 10.15
CA ARG A 32 43.32 -60.90 10.03
C ARG A 32 43.73 -59.64 9.25
N TYR A 33 45.00 -59.23 9.33
CA TYR A 33 45.49 -58.09 8.52
C TYR A 33 45.72 -58.44 7.04
N THR A 34 45.92 -59.71 6.69
CA THR A 34 46.06 -60.14 5.27
C THR A 34 44.74 -60.46 4.57
N LEU A 35 43.63 -60.61 5.32
CA LEU A 35 42.28 -60.71 4.74
C LEU A 35 41.66 -59.35 4.43
N TYR A 36 42.16 -58.27 5.04
CA TYR A 36 41.82 -56.89 4.67
C TYR A 36 42.69 -56.33 3.52
N ALA A 37 43.65 -57.09 3.02
CA ALA A 37 44.48 -56.74 1.86
C ALA A 37 43.86 -57.19 0.51
N LYS A 38 42.53 -57.31 0.43
CA LYS A 38 41.81 -57.59 -0.81
C LYS A 38 41.01 -56.36 -1.23
N GLY A 39 41.57 -55.64 -2.20
CA GLY A 39 40.92 -54.53 -2.91
C GLY A 39 41.28 -53.16 -2.35
N ALA A 40 42.48 -52.66 -2.66
CA ALA A 40 42.65 -51.21 -2.69
C ALA A 40 41.74 -50.67 -3.80
N PHE A 41 40.89 -49.70 -3.48
CA PHE A 41 40.01 -49.06 -4.46
C PHE A 41 40.84 -48.57 -5.65
N SER A 42 40.39 -48.87 -6.87
CA SER A 42 41.08 -48.35 -8.04
C SER A 42 40.97 -46.82 -8.06
N LEU A 43 41.97 -46.13 -8.60
CA LEU A 43 41.95 -44.67 -8.73
C LEU A 43 40.67 -44.19 -9.44
N VAL A 44 40.19 -44.95 -10.44
CA VAL A 44 38.96 -44.66 -11.18
C VAL A 44 37.73 -44.75 -10.27
N GLU A 45 37.69 -45.71 -9.36
CA GLU A 45 36.56 -45.90 -8.43
C GLU A 45 36.51 -44.77 -7.39
N VAL A 46 37.66 -44.33 -6.88
CA VAL A 46 37.74 -43.18 -5.97
C VAL A 46 37.28 -41.89 -6.69
N VAL A 47 37.72 -41.68 -7.94
CA VAL A 47 37.28 -40.52 -8.73
C VAL A 47 35.78 -40.57 -8.98
N ALA A 48 35.22 -41.73 -9.34
CA ALA A 48 33.78 -41.88 -9.53
C ALA A 48 32.98 -41.59 -8.24
N ALA A 49 33.44 -42.10 -7.10
CA ALA A 49 32.83 -41.84 -5.80
C ALA A 49 32.88 -40.34 -5.42
N LEU A 50 34.00 -39.66 -5.68
CA LEU A 50 34.13 -38.22 -5.45
C LEU A 50 33.21 -37.40 -6.34
N VAL A 51 33.02 -37.79 -7.60
CA VAL A 51 32.08 -37.13 -8.52
C VAL A 51 30.65 -37.27 -8.03
N ILE A 52 30.23 -38.48 -7.64
CA ILE A 52 28.89 -38.71 -7.08
C ILE A 52 28.70 -37.90 -5.79
N LEU A 53 29.71 -37.91 -4.91
CA LEU A 53 29.67 -37.12 -3.68
C LEU A 53 29.55 -35.63 -3.97
N ALA A 54 30.28 -35.11 -4.95
CA ALA A 54 30.21 -33.71 -5.37
C ALA A 54 28.81 -33.34 -5.88
N PHE A 55 28.18 -34.22 -6.68
CA PHE A 55 26.81 -34.01 -7.15
C PHE A 55 25.81 -33.99 -5.99
N VAL A 56 25.92 -34.93 -5.06
CA VAL A 56 25.03 -35.00 -3.88
C VAL A 56 25.27 -33.82 -2.93
N SER A 57 26.52 -33.39 -2.72
CA SER A 57 26.80 -32.22 -1.88
C SER A 57 26.29 -30.93 -2.52
N SER A 58 26.42 -30.82 -3.85
CA SER A 58 25.92 -29.65 -4.58
C SER A 58 24.39 -29.53 -4.48
N SER A 59 23.66 -30.64 -4.64
CA SER A 59 22.20 -30.62 -4.52
C SER A 59 21.74 -30.22 -3.12
N VAL A 60 22.41 -30.69 -2.06
CA VAL A 60 22.10 -30.28 -0.67
C VAL A 60 22.39 -28.80 -0.44
N LEU A 61 23.51 -28.27 -0.96
CA LEU A 61 23.84 -26.85 -0.82
C LEU A 61 22.80 -25.94 -1.50
N VAL A 62 22.28 -26.32 -2.67
CA VAL A 62 21.21 -25.56 -3.34
C VAL A 62 19.94 -25.53 -2.49
N VAL A 63 19.54 -26.66 -1.90
CA VAL A 63 18.36 -26.71 -1.00
C VAL A 63 18.57 -25.84 0.23
N PHE A 64 19.77 -25.88 0.83
CA PHE A 64 20.09 -25.04 1.98
C PHE A 64 20.06 -23.55 1.65
N ASN A 65 20.56 -23.15 0.48
CA ASN A 65 20.50 -21.77 0.03
C ASN A 65 19.04 -21.29 -0.13
N ARG A 66 18.18 -22.10 -0.75
CA ARG A 66 16.75 -21.79 -0.87
C ARG A 66 16.04 -21.72 0.48
N TYR A 67 16.43 -22.57 1.43
CA TYR A 67 15.87 -22.52 2.78
C TYR A 67 16.29 -21.25 3.52
N MET A 68 17.55 -20.83 3.39
CA MET A 68 18.04 -19.60 4.01
C MET A 68 17.38 -18.35 3.42
N ALA A 69 17.21 -18.29 2.09
CA ALA A 69 16.46 -17.22 1.43
C ALA A 69 15.02 -17.14 1.97
N SER A 70 14.30 -18.27 1.96
CA SER A 70 12.93 -18.34 2.49
C SER A 70 12.82 -17.96 3.97
N ALA A 71 13.81 -18.32 4.80
CA ALA A 71 13.84 -17.93 6.20
C ALA A 71 14.07 -16.41 6.38
N ALA A 72 14.93 -15.81 5.55
CA ALA A 72 15.14 -14.37 5.53
C ALA A 72 13.87 -13.62 5.09
N ASP A 73 13.22 -14.08 4.02
CA ASP A 73 11.96 -13.48 3.53
C ASP A 73 10.85 -13.57 4.59
N SER A 74 10.76 -14.70 5.30
CA SER A 74 9.80 -14.85 6.40
C SER A 74 10.08 -13.88 7.56
N MET A 75 11.34 -13.55 7.81
CA MET A 75 11.72 -12.57 8.84
C MET A 75 11.34 -11.15 8.41
N LEU A 76 11.61 -10.77 7.16
CA LEU A 76 11.21 -9.47 6.60
C LEU A 76 9.69 -9.30 6.60
N ARG A 77 8.95 -10.34 6.19
CA ARG A 77 7.49 -10.34 6.26
C ARG A 77 6.96 -10.14 7.67
N MET A 78 7.59 -10.77 8.67
CA MET A 78 7.21 -10.59 10.07
C MET A 78 7.47 -9.16 10.53
N GLN A 79 8.60 -8.56 10.14
CA GLN A 79 8.91 -7.17 10.46
C GLN A 79 7.92 -6.20 9.81
N ALA A 80 7.59 -6.39 8.53
CA ALA A 80 6.58 -5.60 7.84
C ALA A 80 5.21 -5.73 8.53
N PHE A 81 4.82 -6.94 8.94
CA PHE A 81 3.60 -7.16 9.70
C PHE A 81 3.62 -6.48 11.08
N GLU A 82 4.75 -6.50 11.79
CA GLU A 82 4.90 -5.79 13.08
C GLU A 82 4.72 -4.28 12.90
N VAL A 83 5.25 -3.70 11.82
CA VAL A 83 5.07 -2.28 11.50
C VAL A 83 3.61 -1.96 11.16
N ALA A 84 3.00 -2.70 10.23
CA ALA A 84 1.59 -2.54 9.87
C ALA A 84 0.68 -2.66 11.10
N ARG A 85 0.97 -3.62 11.98
CA ARG A 85 0.25 -3.82 13.24
C ARG A 85 0.44 -2.65 14.20
N ALA A 86 1.66 -2.13 14.37
CA ALA A 86 1.93 -1.02 15.26
C ALA A 86 1.17 0.24 14.82
N ASN A 87 1.17 0.54 13.52
CA ASN A 87 0.40 1.65 12.94
C ASN A 87 -1.10 1.47 13.16
N MET A 88 -1.60 0.24 12.98
CA MET A 88 -3.00 -0.07 13.26
C MET A 88 -3.34 0.10 14.75
N GLU A 89 -2.46 -0.33 15.65
CA GLU A 89 -2.64 -0.14 17.09
C GLU A 89 -2.65 1.35 17.45
N GLU A 90 -1.77 2.16 16.84
CA GLU A 90 -1.76 3.61 17.00
C GLU A 90 -3.07 4.24 16.54
N LEU A 91 -3.53 3.92 15.33
CA LEU A 91 -4.80 4.39 14.79
C LEU A 91 -5.98 4.03 15.68
N LEU A 92 -6.01 2.80 16.20
CA LEU A 92 -7.07 2.33 17.10
C LEU A 92 -7.03 2.97 18.49
N THR A 93 -5.93 3.61 18.87
CA THR A 93 -5.84 4.35 20.14
C THR A 93 -6.30 5.80 20.03
N LEU A 94 -6.53 6.32 18.82
CA LEU A 94 -7.05 7.67 18.61
C LEU A 94 -8.50 7.78 19.08
N ASP A 95 -8.82 8.88 19.77
CA ASP A 95 -10.18 9.16 20.27
C ASP A 95 -11.18 9.45 19.14
N SER A 96 -10.68 9.90 17.98
CA SER A 96 -11.46 10.19 16.79
C SER A 96 -10.64 9.90 15.55
N VAL A 97 -11.25 9.30 14.53
CA VAL A 97 -10.60 8.97 13.26
C VAL A 97 -11.26 9.79 12.16
N ALA A 98 -10.45 10.46 11.35
CA ALA A 98 -10.87 11.18 10.16
C ALA A 98 -10.27 10.50 8.91
N GLU A 99 -10.93 10.67 7.77
CA GLU A 99 -10.39 10.23 6.48
C GLU A 99 -9.01 10.88 6.26
N SER A 100 -8.00 10.04 6.10
CA SER A 100 -6.61 10.48 6.03
C SER A 100 -5.76 9.41 5.39
N VAL A 101 -4.69 9.84 4.71
CA VAL A 101 -3.67 8.94 4.19
C VAL A 101 -2.31 9.45 4.65
N GLU A 102 -1.65 8.63 5.46
CA GLU A 102 -0.34 8.90 6.02
C GLU A 102 0.69 7.94 5.43
N TYR A 103 1.90 8.45 5.23
CA TYR A 103 3.02 7.70 4.69
C TYR A 103 4.25 7.94 5.55
N GLY A 104 5.10 6.93 5.67
CA GLY A 104 6.35 7.09 6.38
C GLY A 104 7.29 5.90 6.25
N TYR A 105 8.40 6.03 6.98
CA TYR A 105 9.39 4.97 7.13
C TYR A 105 9.34 4.42 8.55
N SER A 106 9.60 3.14 8.72
CA SER A 106 9.68 2.57 10.07
C SER A 106 10.95 3.05 10.78
N GLU A 107 10.80 3.64 11.97
CA GLU A 107 11.95 4.03 12.81
C GLU A 107 12.80 2.82 13.22
N ARG A 108 12.16 1.65 13.34
CA ARG A 108 12.80 0.40 13.76
C ARG A 108 13.46 -0.32 12.59
N TYR A 109 12.89 -0.21 11.40
CA TYR A 109 13.31 -0.88 10.17
C TYR A 109 13.34 0.13 9.01
N PRO A 110 14.45 0.87 8.83
CA PRO A 110 14.51 1.98 7.87
C PRO A 110 14.25 1.60 6.41
N ASP A 111 14.46 0.32 6.08
CA ASP A 111 14.26 -0.24 4.74
C ASP A 111 12.78 -0.61 4.47
N ILE A 112 11.88 -0.36 5.43
CA ILE A 112 10.46 -0.67 5.35
C ILE A 112 9.66 0.64 5.27
N GLU A 113 8.92 0.78 4.18
CA GLU A 113 7.98 1.88 3.95
C GLU A 113 6.59 1.45 4.40
N TRP A 114 5.82 2.37 4.99
CA TRP A 114 4.46 2.10 5.43
C TRP A 114 3.51 3.19 4.96
N GLN A 115 2.26 2.80 4.80
CA GLN A 115 1.14 3.66 4.49
C GLN A 115 -0.05 3.28 5.37
N THR A 116 -0.70 4.28 5.94
CA THR A 116 -1.92 4.12 6.72
C THR A 116 -3.01 4.95 6.05
N ALA A 117 -4.05 4.29 5.56
CA ALA A 117 -5.20 4.92 4.93
C ALA A 117 -6.46 4.64 5.76
N VAL A 118 -7.20 5.70 6.07
CA VAL A 118 -8.56 5.60 6.61
C VAL A 118 -9.49 5.99 5.47
N GLU A 119 -10.35 5.05 5.07
CA GLU A 119 -11.27 5.24 3.96
C GLU A 119 -12.71 4.95 4.39
N THR A 120 -13.66 5.70 3.86
CA THR A 120 -15.07 5.37 3.96
C THR A 120 -15.45 4.36 2.88
N PHE A 121 -15.98 3.22 3.29
CA PHE A 121 -16.47 2.18 2.40
C PHE A 121 -17.99 2.06 2.47
N TYR A 122 -18.63 1.89 1.32
CA TYR A 122 -20.07 1.71 1.22
C TYR A 122 -20.44 0.24 1.04
N GLU A 123 -21.24 -0.31 1.97
CA GLU A 123 -21.70 -1.70 1.86
C GLU A 123 -22.85 -1.81 0.85
N PRO A 124 -22.69 -2.54 -0.27
CA PRO A 124 -23.65 -2.54 -1.38
C PRO A 124 -25.00 -3.19 -1.05
N LEU A 125 -25.09 -3.98 0.03
CA LEU A 125 -26.30 -4.72 0.40
C LEU A 125 -27.13 -4.04 1.49
N THR A 126 -26.47 -3.39 2.44
CA THR A 126 -27.13 -2.82 3.64
C THR A 126 -27.27 -1.32 3.58
N SER A 127 -26.65 -0.67 2.58
CA SER A 127 -26.60 0.78 2.45
C SER A 127 -26.05 1.46 3.70
N ARG A 128 -25.07 0.82 4.34
CA ARG A 128 -24.36 1.39 5.50
C ARG A 128 -22.98 1.84 5.09
N MET A 129 -22.60 3.01 5.59
CA MET A 129 -21.26 3.54 5.41
C MET A 129 -20.40 3.09 6.57
N TRP A 130 -19.28 2.46 6.25
CA TRP A 130 -18.31 1.97 7.21
C TRP A 130 -17.03 2.77 7.06
N ILE A 131 -16.33 3.00 8.17
CA ILE A 131 -14.95 3.48 8.10
C ILE A 131 -14.05 2.26 8.24
N GLN A 132 -13.18 2.05 7.24
CA GLN A 132 -12.13 1.05 7.29
C GLN A 132 -10.77 1.72 7.43
N ALA A 133 -9.91 1.13 8.24
CA ALA A 133 -8.49 1.45 8.28
C ALA A 133 -7.71 0.37 7.51
N ILE A 134 -6.82 0.81 6.62
CA ILE A 134 -5.90 -0.01 5.86
C ILE A 134 -4.49 0.41 6.26
N CYS A 135 -3.74 -0.48 6.90
CA CYS A 135 -2.31 -0.28 7.14
C CYS A 135 -1.54 -1.19 6.19
N SER A 136 -0.89 -0.61 5.19
CA SER A 136 -0.02 -1.29 4.26
C SER A 136 1.45 -1.03 4.59
N THR A 137 2.29 -2.02 4.29
CA THR A 137 3.72 -1.95 4.55
C THR A 137 4.47 -2.68 3.45
N GLU A 138 5.46 -2.03 2.85
CA GLU A 138 6.21 -2.52 1.71
C GLU A 138 7.63 -2.91 2.13
N TYR A 139 8.11 -4.03 1.59
CA TYR A 139 9.48 -4.50 1.79
C TYR A 139 10.02 -5.19 0.54
N THR A 140 11.34 -5.18 0.37
CA THR A 140 12.01 -5.89 -0.74
C THR A 140 12.48 -7.27 -0.26
N ASP A 141 12.12 -8.32 -0.99
CA ASP A 141 12.50 -9.70 -0.65
C ASP A 141 13.89 -10.10 -1.18
N SER A 142 14.30 -11.35 -0.92
CA SER A 142 15.60 -11.89 -1.36
C SER A 142 15.73 -12.06 -2.88
N GLU A 143 14.62 -12.02 -3.63
CA GLU A 143 14.59 -12.01 -5.09
C GLU A 143 14.58 -10.57 -5.65
N ASN A 144 14.63 -9.57 -4.76
CA ASN A 144 14.58 -8.15 -5.07
C ASN A 144 13.23 -7.71 -5.66
N GLU A 145 12.16 -8.41 -5.30
CA GLU A 145 10.78 -8.05 -5.61
C GLU A 145 10.17 -7.28 -4.43
N VAL A 146 9.33 -6.28 -4.74
CA VAL A 146 8.60 -5.51 -3.73
C VAL A 146 7.35 -6.30 -3.33
N GLN A 147 7.22 -6.57 -2.04
CA GLN A 147 6.09 -7.27 -1.45
C GLN A 147 5.37 -6.33 -0.49
N THR A 148 4.04 -6.37 -0.49
CA THR A 148 3.20 -5.54 0.37
C THR A 148 2.43 -6.41 1.36
N VAL A 149 2.50 -6.07 2.65
CA VAL A 149 1.65 -6.63 3.71
C VAL A 149 0.58 -5.60 4.03
N GLU A 150 -0.68 -6.01 3.90
CA GLU A 150 -1.83 -5.16 4.19
C GLU A 150 -2.63 -5.73 5.36
N LEU A 151 -2.99 -4.85 6.29
CA LEU A 151 -3.89 -5.14 7.40
C LEU A 151 -5.12 -4.23 7.29
N THR A 152 -6.29 -4.82 7.10
CA THR A 152 -7.57 -4.11 7.02
C THR A 152 -8.37 -4.30 8.31
N HIS A 153 -8.93 -3.22 8.84
CA HIS A 153 -9.79 -3.25 10.02
C HIS A 153 -11.02 -2.36 9.87
N TRP A 154 -12.19 -2.88 10.23
CA TRP A 154 -13.46 -2.14 10.24
C TRP A 154 -13.61 -1.41 11.57
N LEU A 155 -13.61 -0.08 11.55
CA LEU A 155 -13.65 0.74 12.77
C LEU A 155 -15.08 0.86 13.30
N THR A 156 -15.94 1.54 12.56
CA THR A 156 -17.30 1.89 13.01
C THR A 156 -18.27 2.05 11.85
N ASP A 157 -19.56 1.83 12.13
CA ASP A 157 -20.69 2.25 11.29
C ASP A 157 -20.85 3.78 11.43
N VAL A 158 -21.04 4.48 10.31
CA VAL A 158 -21.17 5.94 10.31
C VAL A 158 -22.62 6.33 10.56
N THR A 159 -22.84 7.17 11.59
CA THR A 159 -24.19 7.65 11.91
C THR A 159 -24.70 8.67 10.89
N LYS A 160 -26.02 8.80 10.75
CA LYS A 160 -26.64 9.77 9.82
C LYS A 160 -26.14 11.21 10.01
N SER A 161 -25.93 11.63 11.25
CA SER A 161 -25.42 12.97 11.56
C SER A 161 -23.96 13.17 11.13
N GLN A 162 -23.12 12.14 11.29
CA GLN A 162 -21.72 12.17 10.82
C GLN A 162 -21.66 12.15 9.29
N LEU A 163 -22.55 11.40 8.63
CA LEU A 163 -22.69 11.42 7.19
C LEU A 163 -23.03 12.81 6.67
N LEU A 164 -24.03 13.48 7.27
CA LEU A 164 -24.40 14.86 6.87
C LEU A 164 -23.23 15.85 7.04
N GLN A 165 -22.42 15.68 8.09
CA GLN A 165 -21.25 16.53 8.32
C GLN A 165 -20.13 16.29 7.27
N ILE A 166 -19.89 15.03 6.89
CA ILE A 166 -18.94 14.69 5.82
C ILE A 166 -19.41 15.30 4.48
N LEU A 167 -20.72 15.29 4.23
CA LEU A 167 -21.31 15.89 3.02
C LEU A 167 -21.17 17.41 2.98
N GLU A 168 -21.45 18.08 4.10
CA GLU A 168 -21.25 19.54 4.21
C GLU A 168 -19.78 19.90 3.94
N GLN A 169 -18.84 19.14 4.51
CA GLN A 169 -17.42 19.36 4.28
C GLN A 169 -16.99 19.08 2.83
N GLN A 170 -17.45 17.99 2.21
CA GLN A 170 -17.15 17.71 0.81
C GLN A 170 -17.75 18.76 -0.12
N GLN A 171 -18.96 19.24 0.18
CA GLN A 171 -19.60 20.29 -0.61
C GLN A 171 -18.85 21.62 -0.49
N ASP A 172 -18.39 21.99 0.70
CA ASP A 172 -17.56 23.17 0.92
C ASP A 172 -16.23 23.06 0.17
N GLU A 173 -15.60 21.89 0.18
CA GLU A 173 -14.37 21.63 -0.59
C GLU A 173 -14.64 21.70 -2.10
N ILE A 174 -15.74 21.13 -2.58
CA ILE A 174 -16.17 21.22 -3.97
C ILE A 174 -16.47 22.68 -4.35
N GLU A 175 -17.13 23.46 -3.50
CA GLU A 175 -17.42 24.87 -3.77
C GLU A 175 -16.14 25.71 -3.76
N GLN A 176 -15.18 25.40 -2.88
CA GLN A 176 -13.85 26.01 -2.90
C GLN A 176 -13.07 25.66 -4.17
N LEU A 177 -13.19 24.43 -4.68
CA LEU A 177 -12.54 24.00 -5.92
C LEU A 177 -13.24 24.56 -7.16
N ALA A 178 -14.58 24.56 -7.20
CA ALA A 178 -15.38 25.17 -8.25
C ALA A 178 -15.16 26.68 -8.30
N GLY A 179 -15.02 27.32 -7.14
CA GLY A 179 -14.63 28.71 -7.02
C GLY A 179 -13.24 29.03 -7.56
N GLN A 180 -12.39 28.04 -7.87
CA GLN A 180 -11.09 28.22 -8.52
C GLN A 180 -11.12 28.08 -10.04
N VAL A 181 -12.27 27.75 -10.63
CA VAL A 181 -12.43 27.61 -12.08
C VAL A 181 -13.53 28.57 -12.55
N ILE A 182 -13.27 29.30 -13.63
CA ILE A 182 -14.22 30.23 -14.24
C ILE A 182 -14.68 29.64 -15.56
N GLU A 183 -15.98 29.41 -15.73
CA GLU A 183 -16.51 28.69 -16.90
C GLU A 183 -16.56 29.55 -18.16
N THR A 184 -16.68 30.88 -18.02
CA THR A 184 -16.93 31.77 -19.16
C THR A 184 -15.79 32.75 -19.42
N LEU A 185 -15.58 33.05 -20.71
CA LEU A 185 -14.60 34.05 -21.14
C LEU A 185 -14.91 35.45 -20.59
N GLU A 186 -16.19 35.77 -20.45
CA GLU A 186 -16.66 37.07 -19.93
C GLU A 186 -16.30 37.24 -18.45
N GLU A 187 -16.57 36.23 -17.63
CA GLU A 187 -16.23 36.22 -16.21
C GLU A 187 -14.71 36.15 -15.99
N ALA A 188 -13.97 35.47 -16.87
CA ALA A 188 -12.51 35.43 -16.83
C ALA A 188 -11.90 36.81 -17.13
N ALA A 189 -12.46 37.53 -18.09
CA ALA A 189 -12.08 38.91 -18.42
C ALA A 189 -12.40 39.88 -17.27
N GLU A 190 -13.58 39.74 -16.65
CA GLU A 190 -13.99 40.51 -15.48
C GLU A 190 -13.06 40.26 -14.28
N TYR A 191 -12.73 38.99 -13.98
CA TYR A 191 -11.82 38.62 -12.89
C TYR A 191 -10.42 39.21 -13.10
N ALA A 192 -9.89 39.17 -14.32
CA ALA A 192 -8.56 39.69 -14.64
C ALA A 192 -8.55 41.22 -14.87
N GLY A 193 -9.71 41.88 -14.88
CA GLY A 193 -9.82 43.33 -15.14
C GLY A 193 -9.38 43.75 -16.54
N VAL A 194 -9.44 42.83 -17.51
CA VAL A 194 -9.03 43.05 -18.91
C VAL A 194 -10.21 42.79 -19.85
N ASP A 195 -10.06 43.14 -21.13
CA ASP A 195 -11.07 42.82 -22.14
C ASP A 195 -10.96 41.35 -22.62
N GLN A 196 -12.04 40.83 -23.18
CA GLN A 196 -12.10 39.45 -23.69
C GLN A 196 -11.04 39.16 -24.78
N GLN A 197 -10.62 40.16 -25.56
CA GLN A 197 -9.60 39.97 -26.60
C GLN A 197 -8.22 39.77 -25.98
N THR A 198 -7.93 40.44 -24.86
CA THR A 198 -6.69 40.23 -24.09
C THR A 198 -6.61 38.82 -23.51
N ILE A 199 -7.72 38.28 -22.98
CA ILE A 199 -7.78 36.87 -22.56
C ILE A 199 -7.55 35.93 -23.75
N GLN A 200 -8.15 36.23 -24.90
CA GLN A 200 -7.98 35.42 -26.11
C GLN A 200 -6.52 35.42 -26.61
N GLN A 201 -5.82 36.55 -26.52
CA GLN A 201 -4.39 36.62 -26.78
C GLN A 201 -3.58 35.78 -25.78
N TRP A 202 -4.00 35.68 -24.52
CA TRP A 202 -3.32 34.82 -23.54
C TRP A 202 -3.48 33.33 -23.87
N ILE A 203 -4.66 32.91 -24.35
CA ILE A 203 -4.89 31.56 -24.89
C ILE A 203 -3.94 31.30 -26.07
N GLU A 204 -3.83 32.24 -27.01
CA GLU A 204 -2.90 32.13 -28.15
C GLU A 204 -1.43 32.11 -27.71
N ASN A 205 -1.09 32.77 -26.60
CA ASN A 205 0.24 32.76 -25.97
C ASN A 205 0.49 31.53 -25.08
N GLY A 206 -0.39 30.54 -25.12
CA GLY A 206 -0.24 29.25 -24.46
C GLY A 206 -0.82 29.15 -23.06
N MET A 207 -1.82 29.98 -22.72
CA MET A 207 -2.68 29.72 -21.55
C MET A 207 -3.45 28.43 -21.81
N LEU A 208 -3.38 27.51 -20.86
CA LEU A 208 -4.09 26.24 -20.91
C LEU A 208 -5.53 26.47 -20.46
N LEU A 209 -6.44 25.73 -21.07
CA LEU A 209 -7.81 25.63 -20.63
C LEU A 209 -8.01 24.23 -20.07
N THR A 210 -8.97 24.08 -19.17
CA THR A 210 -9.48 22.76 -18.83
C THR A 210 -10.12 22.11 -20.07
N GLU A 211 -10.27 20.78 -20.08
CA GLU A 211 -10.86 20.06 -21.21
C GLU A 211 -12.29 20.50 -21.55
N GLU A 212 -12.98 21.14 -20.60
CA GLU A 212 -14.34 21.68 -20.74
C GLU A 212 -14.37 23.14 -21.21
N GLY A 213 -13.20 23.75 -21.45
CA GLY A 213 -13.07 25.13 -21.91
C GLY A 213 -13.07 26.19 -20.78
N SER A 214 -13.07 25.75 -19.52
CA SER A 214 -13.05 26.63 -18.35
C SER A 214 -11.64 27.11 -18.00
N PHE A 215 -11.55 28.30 -17.39
CA PHE A 215 -10.34 29.03 -17.03
C PHE A 215 -9.96 28.83 -15.56
N PRO A 216 -8.83 28.19 -15.24
CA PRO A 216 -8.33 28.14 -13.86
C PRO A 216 -7.96 29.54 -13.35
N LYS A 217 -8.49 29.96 -12.21
CA LYS A 217 -8.18 31.27 -11.57
C LYS A 217 -6.70 31.43 -11.28
N GLY A 218 -6.01 30.35 -10.90
CA GLY A 218 -4.55 30.36 -10.70
C GLY A 218 -3.80 30.78 -11.96
N GLN A 219 -4.21 30.25 -13.11
CA GLN A 219 -3.61 30.57 -14.40
C GLN A 219 -3.95 31.98 -14.89
N LEU A 220 -5.19 32.43 -14.71
CA LEU A 220 -5.58 33.82 -15.00
C LEU A 220 -4.77 34.81 -14.16
N SER A 221 -4.58 34.51 -12.88
CA SER A 221 -3.81 35.36 -11.95
C SER A 221 -2.33 35.43 -12.35
N LEU A 222 -1.76 34.33 -12.84
CA LEU A 222 -0.38 34.30 -13.35
C LEU A 222 -0.21 35.24 -14.56
N TYR A 223 -1.11 35.13 -15.55
CA TYR A 223 -1.05 35.97 -16.76
C TYR A 223 -1.34 37.44 -16.45
N MET A 224 -2.24 37.71 -15.50
CA MET A 224 -2.49 39.06 -14.98
C MET A 224 -1.21 39.66 -14.37
N ASN A 225 -0.51 38.90 -13.51
CA ASN A 225 0.70 39.37 -12.83
C ASN A 225 1.91 39.53 -13.78
N SER A 226 1.99 38.69 -14.82
CA SER A 226 3.05 38.76 -15.83
C SER A 226 2.71 39.63 -17.04
N ASN A 227 1.60 40.37 -16.99
CA ASN A 227 1.10 41.22 -18.08
C ASN A 227 1.01 40.47 -19.43
N GLY A 228 0.52 39.23 -19.39
CA GLY A 228 0.35 38.36 -20.56
C GLY A 228 1.56 37.56 -21.02
N MET A 229 2.73 37.68 -20.37
CA MET A 229 3.95 36.94 -20.73
C MET A 229 4.61 36.23 -19.53
N PRO A 230 4.02 35.14 -19.01
CA PRO A 230 4.66 34.35 -17.98
C PRO A 230 5.86 33.58 -18.54
N THR A 231 6.89 33.38 -17.72
CA THR A 231 8.08 32.65 -18.15
C THR A 231 7.75 31.17 -18.41
N ALA A 232 8.58 30.48 -19.18
CA ALA A 232 8.37 29.06 -19.47
C ALA A 232 8.41 28.19 -18.18
N GLU A 233 9.19 28.59 -17.18
CA GLU A 233 9.30 27.89 -15.89
C GLU A 233 8.03 28.08 -15.05
N ASP A 234 7.51 29.30 -14.97
CA ASP A 234 6.27 29.60 -14.24
C ASP A 234 5.06 28.88 -14.84
N ARG A 235 5.01 28.80 -16.18
CA ARG A 235 3.96 28.05 -16.89
C ARG A 235 3.98 26.56 -16.58
N VAL A 236 5.16 25.95 -16.47
CA VAL A 236 5.29 24.51 -16.18
C VAL A 236 4.95 24.20 -14.72
N LEU A 237 5.33 25.08 -13.79
CA LEU A 237 4.97 24.94 -12.37
C LEU A 237 3.46 25.07 -12.16
N GLN A 238 2.85 26.07 -12.79
CA GLN A 238 1.41 26.30 -12.68
C GLN A 238 0.61 25.21 -13.39
N ALA A 239 1.04 24.77 -14.59
CA ALA A 239 0.37 23.67 -15.31
C ALA A 239 0.39 22.35 -14.53
N LYS A 240 1.43 22.10 -13.71
CA LYS A 240 1.46 20.94 -12.80
C LYS A 240 0.46 21.07 -11.65
N ALA A 241 0.41 22.25 -11.02
CA ALA A 241 -0.53 22.53 -9.94
C ALA A 241 -1.98 22.47 -10.43
N ASP A 242 -2.28 23.09 -11.57
CA ASP A 242 -3.61 23.11 -12.17
C ASP A 242 -4.02 21.71 -12.70
N ALA A 243 -3.08 20.93 -13.24
CA ALA A 243 -3.35 19.54 -13.63
C ALA A 243 -3.67 18.66 -12.41
N GLU A 244 -3.08 18.93 -11.25
CA GLU A 244 -3.41 18.23 -10.00
C GLU A 244 -4.80 18.61 -9.49
N ILE A 245 -5.17 19.90 -9.58
CA ILE A 245 -6.51 20.40 -9.25
C ILE A 245 -7.57 19.77 -10.18
N VAL A 246 -7.31 19.77 -11.50
CA VAL A 246 -8.21 19.18 -12.50
C VAL A 246 -8.31 17.66 -12.33
N LYS A 247 -7.21 16.98 -11.99
CA LYS A 247 -7.21 15.54 -11.73
C LYS A 247 -8.07 15.20 -10.51
N LYS A 248 -7.89 15.93 -9.39
CA LYS A 248 -8.71 15.76 -8.18
C LYS A 248 -10.18 16.10 -8.44
N ALA A 249 -10.45 17.19 -9.15
CA ALA A 249 -11.81 17.58 -9.55
C ALA A 249 -12.47 16.53 -10.48
N LYS A 250 -11.72 15.89 -11.39
CA LYS A 250 -12.23 14.83 -12.27
C LYS A 250 -12.47 13.50 -11.54
N GLU A 251 -11.60 13.13 -10.61
CA GLU A 251 -11.80 11.93 -9.78
C GLU A 251 -13.07 12.06 -8.95
N GLN A 252 -13.41 13.28 -8.52
CA GLN A 252 -14.64 13.60 -7.79
C GLN A 252 -15.86 13.80 -8.70
N ALA A 253 -15.73 14.50 -9.84
CA ALA A 253 -16.83 14.71 -10.80
C ALA A 253 -17.22 13.43 -11.57
N ALA A 254 -16.32 12.45 -11.70
CA ALA A 254 -16.65 11.13 -12.25
C ALA A 254 -17.61 10.32 -11.35
N GLN A 255 -17.78 10.72 -10.08
CA GLN A 255 -18.78 10.15 -9.18
C GLN A 255 -20.15 10.84 -9.31
N ASP A 256 -20.23 12.01 -9.99
CA ASP A 256 -21.37 12.92 -9.91
C ASP A 256 -21.86 13.38 -11.30
N LYS A 257 -22.25 12.43 -12.18
CA LYS A 257 -22.94 12.76 -13.45
C LYS A 257 -24.46 12.72 -13.28
N PRO A 258 -25.18 13.85 -13.40
CA PRO A 258 -26.61 13.86 -13.66
C PRO A 258 -26.89 13.72 -15.17
N SER A 259 -27.87 12.90 -15.50
CA SER A 259 -28.43 12.79 -16.86
C SER A 259 -29.13 14.08 -17.30
N GLU A 260 -28.79 14.53 -18.50
CA GLU A 260 -29.28 15.72 -19.18
C GLU A 260 -30.77 15.59 -19.59
N GLN A 261 -31.66 16.44 -19.04
CA GLN A 261 -32.98 16.73 -19.63
C GLN A 261 -33.55 18.12 -19.23
N ASP A 262 -33.57 19.03 -20.22
CA ASP A 262 -34.46 20.17 -20.52
C ASP A 262 -34.76 21.37 -19.54
N LYS A 263 -34.14 22.53 -19.86
CA LYS A 263 -34.58 23.97 -19.96
C LYS A 263 -35.95 24.50 -19.39
N PRO A 264 -36.18 25.84 -19.23
CA PRO A 264 -35.38 26.92 -18.56
C PRO A 264 -36.22 27.95 -17.70
N ARG A 265 -35.50 28.77 -16.90
CA ARG A 265 -35.74 30.18 -16.44
C ARG A 265 -36.65 30.57 -15.23
N GLN A 266 -36.00 31.35 -14.33
CA GLN A 266 -36.42 32.53 -13.51
C GLN A 266 -37.24 32.36 -12.20
N THR A 267 -36.67 32.72 -11.05
CA THR A 267 -36.81 34.05 -10.39
C THR A 267 -36.12 34.12 -9.01
N ASP A 268 -35.66 35.31 -8.66
CA ASP A 268 -34.93 35.71 -7.46
C ASP A 268 -35.62 35.34 -6.12
N LYS A 269 -34.92 34.58 -5.29
CA LYS A 269 -35.12 34.45 -3.83
C LYS A 269 -33.76 34.15 -3.17
N PRO A 270 -33.58 34.43 -1.85
CA PRO A 270 -32.30 34.28 -1.19
C PRO A 270 -31.83 32.84 -1.37
N ARG A 271 -30.59 32.68 -1.84
CA ARG A 271 -29.96 31.40 -2.15
C ARG A 271 -29.88 30.59 -0.85
N GLU A 272 -30.93 29.83 -0.54
CA GLU A 272 -30.81 28.70 0.38
C GLU A 272 -29.87 27.72 -0.33
N GLU A 273 -28.73 27.44 0.28
CA GLU A 273 -27.73 26.52 -0.25
C GLU A 273 -28.38 25.15 -0.47
N LEU A 274 -28.49 24.78 -1.75
CA LEU A 274 -29.06 23.51 -2.20
C LEU A 274 -27.90 22.54 -2.40
N ILE A 275 -27.85 21.48 -1.61
CA ILE A 275 -26.91 20.37 -1.80
C ILE A 275 -27.60 19.38 -2.75
N GLN A 276 -27.05 19.18 -3.94
CA GLN A 276 -27.61 18.30 -4.99
C GLN A 276 -29.10 18.53 -5.30
N GLY A 277 -29.57 19.79 -5.21
CA GLY A 277 -30.96 20.16 -5.48
C GLY A 277 -31.93 20.07 -4.29
N TYR A 278 -31.44 19.75 -3.09
CA TYR A 278 -32.23 19.67 -1.85
C TYR A 278 -31.74 20.68 -0.81
N THR A 279 -32.66 21.22 -0.02
CA THR A 279 -32.31 22.08 1.13
C THR A 279 -31.82 21.22 2.32
N MET A 280 -30.96 21.75 3.19
CA MET A 280 -30.50 20.98 4.37
C MET A 280 -31.63 20.46 5.27
N LYS A 281 -32.75 21.20 5.33
CA LYS A 281 -33.94 20.76 6.08
C LYS A 281 -34.63 19.57 5.42
N GLU A 282 -34.55 19.44 4.09
CA GLU A 282 -35.06 18.29 3.35
C GLU A 282 -34.13 17.08 3.49
N LEU A 283 -32.81 17.28 3.49
CA LEU A 283 -31.80 16.25 3.73
C LEU A 283 -31.89 15.65 5.15
N GLU A 284 -32.12 16.49 6.16
CA GLU A 284 -32.37 16.02 7.53
C GLU A 284 -33.66 15.20 7.64
N ALA A 285 -34.69 15.54 6.86
CA ALA A 285 -35.99 14.85 6.87
C ALA A 285 -36.00 13.53 6.09
N MET A 286 -35.05 13.32 5.16
CA MET A 286 -34.98 12.11 4.34
C MET A 286 -34.47 10.89 5.10
N SER A 287 -34.87 9.69 4.66
CA SER A 287 -34.29 8.46 5.20
C SER A 287 -32.84 8.28 4.73
N LEU A 288 -32.04 7.53 5.49
CA LEU A 288 -30.63 7.28 5.16
C LEU A 288 -30.50 6.59 3.79
N GLU A 289 -31.45 5.71 3.45
CA GLU A 289 -31.54 5.05 2.14
C GLU A 289 -31.83 6.03 0.98
N GLU A 290 -32.62 7.07 1.21
CA GLU A 290 -32.90 8.12 0.20
C GLU A 290 -31.71 9.04 0.00
N LEU A 291 -31.03 9.44 1.07
CA LEU A 291 -29.78 10.22 1.01
C LEU A 291 -28.72 9.51 0.17
N ILE A 292 -28.55 8.21 0.41
CA ILE A 292 -27.57 7.38 -0.30
C ILE A 292 -27.91 7.20 -1.77
N LYS A 293 -29.20 7.07 -2.11
CA LYS A 293 -29.62 7.00 -3.52
C LYS A 293 -29.36 8.29 -4.27
N ILE A 294 -29.47 9.44 -3.62
CA ILE A 294 -29.17 10.73 -4.25
C ILE A 294 -27.66 10.85 -4.53
N LEU A 295 -26.82 10.38 -3.59
CA LEU A 295 -25.36 10.45 -3.70
C LEU A 295 -24.74 9.43 -4.67
N PHE A 296 -25.27 8.21 -4.73
CA PHE A 296 -24.60 7.09 -5.43
C PHE A 296 -25.52 6.27 -6.34
N GLY A 297 -26.80 6.64 -6.46
CA GLY A 297 -27.84 5.84 -7.11
C GLY A 297 -27.91 5.93 -8.64
N ASN A 298 -26.92 6.50 -9.32
CA ASN A 298 -26.85 6.58 -10.78
C ASN A 298 -25.67 5.77 -11.37
N GLN A 299 -25.54 4.49 -10.99
CA GLN A 299 -24.81 3.48 -11.78
C GLN A 299 -25.76 2.66 -12.66
#